data_AF-A0A1D6IJ22-F1
#
_entry.id   AF-A0A1D6IJ22-F1
#
_cell.length_a   1.000
_cell.length_b   1.000
_cell.length_c   1.000
_cell.angle_alpha   90.00
_cell.angle_beta   90.00
_cell.angle_gamma   90.00
#
_symmetry.space_group_name_H-M   'P 1'
#
loop_
_entity.id
_entity.type
_entity.pdbx_description
1 polymer ?
#
loop_
_entity_poly.entity_id
_entity_poly.type
_entity_poly.pdbx_seq_one_letter_code
_entity_poly.pdbx_strand_id
1 'polypeptide(L)'
;MQHYLPIAGSLVFVPLILVPAMDGSDEDTATVISTMLLVSGLTTILHTFLGSRLPLIQGSSFVYLAPALVIANSEEFRNLSDNKFKHIMRELQGAILVGSVFQIILGYTGLISLFLRLINPVVVAPTIAVVGLAFFSYGFPQAGSCVEISMPLILLVLLCTLYMRKISLFGNHIFLVYAVPLSVAIVWAYAFFLIAGGAYNFKCCSSNIPSSNILLDSCRRHLETMRRCRTDVSTAWKTTAWVRV
;
A
#
# COMPACT_ATOMS: atom_id res chain seq x y z
N MET A 1 5.12 -16.77 12.57
CA MET A 1 4.24 -16.72 11.37
C MET A 1 3.01 -15.84 11.55
N GLN A 2 2.20 -16.05 12.59
CA GLN A 2 0.94 -15.31 12.81
C GLN A 2 1.08 -13.77 12.81
N HIS A 3 2.14 -13.23 13.40
CA HIS A 3 2.38 -11.78 13.44
C HIS A 3 3.06 -11.22 12.19
N TYR A 4 3.66 -12.07 11.35
CA TYR A 4 4.42 -11.62 10.18
C TYR A 4 3.51 -11.25 9.01
N LEU A 5 2.47 -12.06 8.78
CA LEU A 5 1.58 -11.90 7.61
C LEU A 5 0.88 -10.52 7.55
N PRO A 6 0.32 -9.98 8.65
CA PRO A 6 -0.29 -8.66 8.64
C PRO A 6 0.73 -7.53 8.42
N ILE A 7 1.93 -7.67 8.99
CA ILE A 7 2.99 -6.66 8.91
C ILE A 7 3.61 -6.62 7.51
N ALA A 8 3.84 -7.78 6.91
CA ALA A 8 4.23 -7.89 5.50
C ALA A 8 3.17 -7.24 4.59
N GLY A 9 1.88 -7.45 4.87
CA GLY A 9 0.79 -6.78 4.17
C GLY A 9 0.90 -5.26 4.23
N SER A 10 1.13 -4.69 5.42
CA SER A 10 1.31 -3.24 5.57
C SER A 10 2.57 -2.69 4.87
N LEU A 11 3.67 -3.44 4.89
CA LEU A 11 4.93 -3.07 4.22
C LEU A 11 4.78 -2.97 2.71
N VAL A 12 4.02 -3.87 2.10
CA VAL A 12 3.77 -3.90 0.66
C VAL A 12 2.72 -2.86 0.25
N PHE A 13 1.78 -2.53 1.12
CA PHE A 13 0.69 -1.59 0.81
C PHE A 13 1.17 -0.14 0.58
N VAL A 14 2.15 0.32 1.36
CA VAL A 14 2.70 1.68 1.24
C VAL A 14 3.27 1.98 -0.17
N PRO A 15 4.22 1.18 -0.71
CA PRO A 15 4.77 1.43 -2.04
C PRO A 15 3.74 1.21 -3.16
N LEU A 16 2.75 0.33 -2.98
CA LEU A 16 1.66 0.16 -3.95
C LEU A 16 0.81 1.41 -4.14
N ILE A 17 0.69 2.25 -3.11
CA ILE A 17 -0.02 3.55 -3.22
C ILE A 17 0.95 4.64 -3.68
N LEU A 18 2.15 4.66 -3.09
CA LEU A 18 3.07 5.77 -3.26
C LEU A 18 3.72 5.80 -4.66
N VAL A 19 4.14 4.65 -5.19
CA VAL A 19 4.87 4.60 -6.47
C VAL A 19 3.98 5.03 -7.65
N PRO A 20 2.72 4.56 -7.77
CA PRO A 20 1.82 5.07 -8.82
C PRO A 20 1.48 6.56 -8.65
N ALA A 21 1.42 7.07 -7.41
CA ALA A 21 1.20 8.50 -7.17
C ALA A 21 2.38 9.37 -7.66
N MET A 22 3.58 8.80 -7.78
CA MET A 22 4.78 9.46 -8.29
C MET A 22 5.01 9.22 -9.79
N ASP A 23 4.06 8.58 -10.49
CA ASP A 23 4.17 8.18 -11.90
C ASP A 23 5.29 7.14 -12.16
N GLY A 24 5.57 6.29 -11.16
CA GLY A 24 6.53 5.19 -11.27
C GLY A 24 5.96 3.97 -12.00
N SER A 25 6.83 3.17 -12.59
CA SER A 25 6.46 1.95 -13.31
C SER A 25 6.21 0.76 -12.36
N ASP A 26 5.68 -0.34 -12.91
CA ASP A 26 5.53 -1.60 -12.16
C ASP A 26 6.90 -2.18 -11.72
N GLU A 27 7.96 -1.95 -12.52
CA GLU A 27 9.33 -2.36 -12.18
C GLU A 27 9.90 -1.55 -11.02
N ASP A 28 9.61 -0.24 -10.98
CA ASP A 28 9.97 0.63 -9.85
C ASP A 28 9.24 0.20 -8.58
N THR A 29 7.96 -0.15 -8.70
CA THR A 29 7.14 -0.63 -7.58
C THR A 29 7.71 -1.90 -6.98
N ALA A 30 8.05 -2.89 -7.82
CA ALA A 30 8.67 -4.15 -7.39
C ALA A 30 10.03 -3.91 -6.72
N THR A 31 10.82 -2.97 -7.24
CA THR A 31 12.12 -2.60 -6.67
C THR A 31 11.97 -1.96 -5.29
N VAL A 32 11.02 -1.04 -5.12
CA VAL A 32 10.74 -0.41 -3.81
C VAL A 32 10.20 -1.42 -2.80
N ILE A 33 9.31 -2.33 -3.21
CA ILE A 33 8.81 -3.40 -2.32
C ILE A 33 9.97 -4.29 -1.84
N SER A 34 10.83 -4.72 -2.76
CA SER A 34 11.95 -5.62 -2.46
C SER A 34 12.95 -4.97 -1.50
N THR A 35 13.30 -3.70 -1.75
CA THR A 35 14.20 -2.94 -0.87
C THR A 35 13.58 -2.67 0.49
N MET A 36 12.28 -2.34 0.58
CA MET A 36 11.59 -2.14 1.86
C MET A 36 11.57 -3.41 2.70
N LEU A 37 11.29 -4.58 2.10
CA LEU A 37 11.31 -5.86 2.82
C LEU A 37 12.71 -6.22 3.31
N LEU A 38 13.74 -6.00 2.48
CA LEU A 38 15.14 -6.26 2.85
C LEU A 38 15.59 -5.34 3.98
N VAL A 39 15.32 -4.03 3.88
CA VAL A 39 15.67 -3.04 4.90
C VAL A 39 14.89 -3.28 6.20
N SER A 40 13.61 -3.64 6.13
CA SER A 40 12.81 -4.03 7.30
C SER A 40 13.40 -5.25 8.01
N GLY A 41 13.83 -6.28 7.26
CA GLY A 41 14.51 -7.44 7.82
C GLY A 41 15.83 -7.08 8.49
N LEU A 42 16.69 -6.31 7.81
CA LEU A 42 17.98 -5.88 8.34
C LEU A 42 17.84 -5.00 9.59
N THR A 43 16.92 -4.04 9.58
CA THR A 43 16.67 -3.14 10.72
C THR A 43 16.07 -3.89 11.90
N THR A 44 15.18 -4.86 11.66
CA THR A 44 14.64 -5.72 12.73
C THR A 44 15.74 -6.55 13.38
N ILE A 45 16.64 -7.15 12.59
CA ILE A 45 17.82 -7.87 13.10
C ILE A 45 18.71 -6.92 13.91
N LEU A 46 18.99 -5.73 13.38
CA LEU A 46 19.81 -4.74 14.09
C LEU A 46 19.16 -4.30 15.41
N HIS A 47 17.85 -4.12 15.42
CA HIS A 47 17.08 -3.72 16.61
C HIS A 47 17.07 -4.82 17.68
N THR A 48 17.01 -6.09 17.29
CA THR A 48 17.05 -7.21 18.25
C THR A 48 18.46 -7.46 18.79
N PHE A 49 19.52 -7.26 18.00
CA PHE A 49 20.90 -7.47 18.45
C PHE A 49 21.49 -6.28 19.23
N LEU A 50 21.43 -5.07 18.67
CA LEU A 50 22.05 -3.86 19.23
C LEU A 50 21.08 -2.94 19.97
N GLY A 51 19.78 -3.05 19.68
CA GLY A 51 18.75 -2.17 20.21
C GLY A 51 18.16 -2.65 21.53
N SER A 52 16.84 -2.58 21.64
CA SER A 52 16.10 -2.85 22.87
C SER A 52 16.07 -4.34 23.27
N ARG A 53 16.58 -5.23 22.40
CA ARG A 53 16.47 -6.70 22.51
C ARG A 53 15.03 -7.22 22.56
N LEU A 54 14.03 -6.38 22.26
CA LEU A 54 12.66 -6.82 22.06
C LEU A 54 12.46 -7.23 20.60
N PRO A 55 11.77 -8.35 20.33
CA PRO A 55 11.40 -8.79 18.99
C PRO A 55 10.27 -7.90 18.44
N LEU A 56 10.61 -6.67 18.07
CA LEU A 56 9.72 -5.69 17.45
C LEU A 56 10.03 -5.61 15.96
N ILE A 57 9.04 -5.92 15.14
CA ILE A 57 9.18 -5.87 13.68
C ILE A 57 9.13 -4.41 13.25
N GLN A 58 10.24 -3.90 12.71
CA GLN A 58 10.33 -2.54 12.23
C GLN A 58 9.78 -2.46 10.81
N GLY A 59 8.80 -1.58 10.60
CA GLY A 59 8.13 -1.41 9.30
C GLY A 59 7.94 0.04 8.90
N SER A 60 7.43 0.25 7.70
CA SER A 60 7.06 1.58 7.21
C SER A 60 5.87 2.11 8.02
N SER A 61 6.00 3.35 8.53
CA SER A 61 4.90 4.00 9.24
C SER A 61 3.94 4.64 8.25
N PHE A 62 2.66 4.26 8.33
CA PHE A 62 1.60 4.87 7.51
C PHE A 62 1.51 6.38 7.72
N VAL A 63 1.94 6.91 8.87
CA VAL A 63 1.91 8.35 9.13
C VAL A 63 2.72 9.15 8.11
N TYR A 64 3.77 8.56 7.53
CA TYR A 64 4.57 9.22 6.48
C TYR A 64 3.93 9.19 5.09
N LEU A 65 2.88 8.39 4.87
CA LEU A 65 2.24 8.30 3.56
C LEU A 65 1.52 9.60 3.19
N ALA A 66 0.84 10.25 4.14
CA ALA A 66 0.19 11.54 3.91
C ALA A 66 1.18 12.64 3.46
N PRO A 67 2.26 12.95 4.19
CA PRO A 67 3.24 13.93 3.73
C PRO A 67 3.97 13.49 2.45
N ALA A 68 4.24 12.20 2.26
CA ALA A 68 4.85 11.71 1.03
C ALA A 68 3.95 11.95 -0.21
N LEU A 69 2.64 11.76 -0.09
CA LEU A 69 1.68 12.04 -1.15
C LEU A 69 1.56 13.54 -1.45
N VAL A 70 1.65 14.39 -0.43
CA VAL A 70 1.67 15.86 -0.61
C VAL A 70 2.93 16.28 -1.37
N ILE A 71 4.10 15.75 -1.01
CA ILE A 71 5.34 15.99 -1.73
C ILE A 71 5.21 15.51 -3.18
N ALA A 72 4.71 14.31 -3.41
CA ALA A 72 4.55 13.74 -4.76
C ALA A 72 3.61 14.56 -5.67
N ASN A 73 2.63 15.26 -5.09
CA ASN A 73 1.65 16.07 -5.82
C ASN A 73 1.97 17.56 -5.88
N SER A 74 3.16 17.99 -5.40
CA SER A 74 3.52 19.40 -5.42
C SER A 74 3.65 19.95 -6.85
N GLU A 75 3.36 21.25 -7.03
CA GLU A 75 3.38 21.90 -8.35
C GLU A 75 4.75 21.84 -9.03
N GLU A 76 5.82 21.86 -8.24
CA GLU A 76 7.20 21.77 -8.72
C GLU A 76 7.47 20.45 -9.47
N PHE A 77 6.94 19.33 -8.98
CA PHE A 77 7.11 18.03 -9.63
C PHE A 77 6.08 17.75 -10.72
N ARG A 78 5.04 18.59 -10.88
CA ARG A 78 4.05 18.42 -11.95
C ARG A 78 4.59 18.82 -13.32
N ASN A 79 5.56 19.74 -13.36
CA ASN A 79 6.12 20.26 -14.62
C ASN A 79 7.34 19.47 -15.12
N LEU A 80 7.81 18.47 -14.37
CA LEU A 80 8.95 17.65 -14.75
C LEU A 80 8.48 16.43 -15.54
N SER A 81 8.72 16.42 -16.86
CA SER A 81 8.26 15.35 -17.76
C SER A 81 9.17 14.14 -17.81
N ASP A 82 10.43 14.26 -17.40
CA ASP A 82 11.43 13.19 -17.51
C ASP A 82 11.96 12.79 -16.12
N ASN A 83 11.97 11.49 -15.82
CA ASN A 83 12.44 10.92 -14.55
C ASN A 83 11.76 11.45 -13.26
N LYS A 84 10.46 11.79 -13.33
CA LYS A 84 9.67 12.30 -12.19
C LYS A 84 9.78 11.44 -10.93
N PHE A 85 9.62 10.12 -11.07
CA PHE A 85 9.73 9.17 -9.96
C PHE A 85 11.05 9.27 -9.21
N LYS A 86 12.18 9.29 -9.95
CA LYS A 86 13.53 9.33 -9.36
C LYS A 86 13.79 10.62 -8.60
N HIS A 87 13.31 11.75 -9.12
CA HIS A 87 13.40 13.04 -8.45
C HIS A 87 12.61 13.06 -7.14
N ILE A 88 11.33 12.66 -7.17
CA ILE A 88 10.50 12.66 -5.96
C ILE A 88 11.06 11.69 -4.91
N MET A 89 11.51 10.50 -5.34
CA MET A 89 12.10 9.51 -4.43
C MET A 89 13.36 10.05 -3.74
N ARG A 90 14.20 10.80 -4.45
CA ARG A 90 15.41 11.43 -3.88
C ARG A 90 15.05 12.48 -2.84
N GLU A 91 14.10 13.35 -3.13
CA GLU A 91 13.66 14.39 -2.19
C GLU A 91 12.98 13.77 -0.95
N LEU A 92 12.15 12.75 -1.15
CA LEU A 92 11.49 12.03 -0.05
C LEU A 92 12.51 11.35 0.87
N GLN A 93 13.50 10.65 0.31
CA GLN A 93 14.56 10.02 1.09
C GLN A 93 15.42 11.05 1.84
N GLY A 94 15.72 12.19 1.22
CA GLY A 94 16.41 13.31 1.85
C GLY A 94 15.62 13.87 3.04
N ALA A 95 14.32 14.11 2.87
CA ALA A 95 13.44 14.58 3.93
C ALA A 95 13.36 13.59 5.10
N ILE A 96 13.24 12.29 4.82
CA ILE A 96 13.24 11.23 5.84
C ILE A 96 14.58 11.18 6.58
N LEU A 97 15.70 11.31 5.87
CA LEU A 97 17.03 11.31 6.49
C LEU A 97 17.18 12.48 7.46
N VAL A 98 16.85 13.71 7.04
CA VAL A 98 16.92 14.91 7.89
C VAL A 98 15.98 14.77 9.10
N GLY A 99 14.74 14.31 8.87
CA GLY A 99 13.78 14.04 9.93
C GLY A 99 14.28 13.01 10.94
N SER A 100 14.97 11.95 10.47
CA SER A 100 15.53 10.92 11.33
C SER A 100 16.67 11.43 12.21
N VAL A 101 17.56 12.28 11.67
CA VAL A 101 18.63 12.92 12.44
C VAL A 101 18.04 13.82 13.53
N PHE A 102 17.02 14.60 13.19
CA PHE A 102 16.30 15.42 14.17
C PHE A 102 15.65 14.56 15.28
N GLN A 103 14.99 13.47 14.91
CA GLN A 103 14.38 12.52 15.85
C GLN A 103 15.44 11.91 16.80
N ILE A 104 16.62 11.55 16.28
CA ILE A 104 17.73 11.02 17.07
C ILE A 104 18.22 12.05 18.09
N ILE A 105 18.44 13.30 17.68
CA ILE A 105 18.87 14.38 18.58
C ILE A 105 17.84 14.62 19.69
N LEU A 106 16.54 14.67 19.35
CA LEU A 106 15.46 14.81 20.32
C LEU A 106 15.34 13.61 21.27
N GLY A 107 15.61 12.40 20.77
CA GLY A 107 15.64 11.19 21.57
C GLY A 107 16.78 11.20 22.59
N TYR A 108 18.00 11.52 22.16
CA TYR A 108 19.17 11.56 23.04
C TYR A 108 19.13 12.69 24.08
N THR A 109 18.53 13.83 23.75
CA THR A 109 18.38 14.95 24.69
C THR A 109 17.31 14.69 25.76
N GLY A 110 16.52 13.62 25.64
CA GLY A 110 15.43 13.31 26.58
C GLY A 110 14.22 14.23 26.46
N LEU A 111 14.23 15.20 25.54
CA LEU A 111 13.14 16.17 25.34
C LEU A 111 11.83 15.47 24.94
N ILE A 112 11.93 14.31 24.29
CA ILE A 112 10.78 13.49 23.95
C ILE A 112 9.94 13.09 25.17
N SER A 113 10.57 12.90 26.34
CA SER A 113 9.87 12.56 27.60
C SER A 113 9.00 13.73 28.09
N LEU A 114 9.48 14.95 27.92
CA LEU A 114 8.72 16.16 28.23
C LEU A 114 7.53 16.33 27.28
N PHE A 115 7.75 16.11 25.97
CA PHE A 115 6.69 16.17 24.96
C PHE A 115 5.61 15.12 25.20
N LEU A 116 5.97 13.88 25.54
CA LEU A 116 4.99 12.83 25.85
C LEU A 116 4.09 13.18 27.05
N ARG A 117 4.57 14.01 27.99
CA ARG A 117 3.75 14.52 29.10
C ARG A 117 2.74 15.57 28.66
N LEU A 118 2.98 16.24 27.53
CA LEU A 118 2.09 17.24 26.94
C LEU A 118 1.07 16.60 25.98
N ILE A 119 1.43 15.49 25.34
CA ILE A 119 0.60 14.78 24.37
C ILE A 119 -0.49 14.01 25.12
N ASN A 120 -1.65 14.65 25.25
CA ASN A 120 -2.85 14.02 25.79
C ASN A 120 -3.55 13.17 24.71
N PRO A 121 -4.22 12.06 25.08
CA PRO A 121 -4.98 11.22 24.15
C PRO A 121 -6.07 12.00 23.39
N VAL A 122 -6.53 13.11 23.98
CA VAL A 122 -7.48 14.07 23.38
C VAL A 122 -6.94 14.70 22.08
N VAL A 123 -5.61 14.84 21.94
CA VAL A 123 -4.97 15.38 20.72
C VAL A 123 -4.56 14.26 19.76
N VAL A 124 -4.15 13.12 20.30
CA VAL A 124 -3.70 11.97 19.50
C VAL A 124 -4.85 11.35 18.71
N ALA A 125 -6.00 11.14 19.35
CA ALA A 125 -7.13 10.48 18.68
C ALA A 125 -7.64 11.24 17.45
N PRO A 126 -7.87 12.57 17.50
CA PRO A 126 -8.21 13.35 16.31
C PRO A 126 -7.11 13.33 15.25
N THR A 127 -5.85 13.39 15.65
CA THR A 127 -4.72 13.36 14.70
C THR A 127 -4.69 12.06 13.91
N ILE A 128 -4.83 10.92 14.59
CA ILE A 128 -4.91 9.60 13.94
C ILE A 128 -6.16 9.50 13.06
N ALA A 129 -7.30 10.04 13.50
CA ALA A 129 -8.52 10.05 12.71
C ALA A 129 -8.36 10.88 11.41
N VAL A 130 -7.68 12.04 11.47
CA VAL A 130 -7.38 12.87 10.29
C VAL A 130 -6.44 12.13 9.34
N VAL A 131 -5.41 11.46 9.86
CA VAL A 131 -4.50 10.64 9.03
C VAL A 131 -5.27 9.49 8.36
N GLY A 132 -6.16 8.82 9.08
CA GLY A 132 -7.06 7.80 8.52
C GLY A 132 -7.99 8.34 7.44
N LEU A 133 -8.61 9.51 7.69
CA LEU A 133 -9.49 10.19 6.74
C LEU A 133 -8.75 10.61 5.45
N ALA A 134 -7.50 11.03 5.57
CA ALA A 134 -6.66 11.34 4.41
C ALA A 134 -6.41 10.09 3.54
N PHE A 135 -6.34 8.89 4.11
CA PHE A 135 -6.25 7.66 3.29
C PHE A 135 -7.56 7.33 2.59
N PHE A 136 -8.71 7.65 3.17
CA PHE A 136 -9.99 7.47 2.50
C PHE A 136 -10.11 8.32 1.24
N SER A 137 -9.58 9.56 1.23
CA SER A 137 -9.64 10.41 0.04
C SER A 137 -8.83 9.87 -1.14
N TYR A 138 -7.77 9.09 -0.89
CA TYR A 138 -6.97 8.45 -1.95
C TYR A 138 -7.45 7.03 -2.28
N GLY A 139 -7.84 6.24 -1.28
CA GLY A 139 -8.28 4.86 -1.46
C GLY A 139 -9.66 4.73 -2.10
N PHE A 140 -10.59 5.65 -1.80
CA PHE A 140 -11.96 5.57 -2.28
C PHE A 140 -12.09 5.81 -3.80
N PRO A 141 -11.41 6.80 -4.42
CA PRO A 141 -11.39 6.94 -5.89
C PRO A 141 -10.85 5.70 -6.61
N GLN A 142 -9.79 5.08 -6.05
CA GLN A 142 -9.20 3.87 -6.63
C GLN A 142 -10.16 2.67 -6.51
N ALA A 143 -10.79 2.49 -5.34
CA ALA A 143 -11.82 1.47 -5.15
C ALA A 143 -13.05 1.70 -6.04
N GLY A 144 -13.43 2.96 -6.25
CA GLY A 144 -14.52 3.37 -7.13
C GLY A 144 -14.25 3.12 -8.62
N SER A 145 -12.98 3.07 -9.05
CA SER A 145 -12.65 2.66 -10.42
C SER A 145 -12.99 1.20 -10.70
N CYS A 146 -13.06 0.36 -9.65
CA CYS A 146 -13.24 -1.10 -9.71
C CYS A 146 -14.34 -1.55 -8.75
N VAL A 147 -15.55 -0.98 -8.88
CA VAL A 147 -16.69 -1.24 -7.97
C VAL A 147 -17.03 -2.73 -7.87
N GLU A 148 -16.99 -3.47 -8.98
CA GLU A 148 -17.35 -4.90 -9.02
C GLU A 148 -16.44 -5.78 -8.14
N ILE A 149 -15.17 -5.39 -7.96
CA ILE A 149 -14.20 -6.09 -7.10
C ILE A 149 -14.19 -5.49 -5.69
N SER A 150 -14.34 -4.17 -5.59
CA SER A 150 -14.22 -3.45 -4.32
C SER A 150 -15.46 -3.60 -3.43
N MET A 151 -16.65 -3.68 -4.00
CA MET A 151 -17.90 -3.89 -3.25
C MET A 151 -17.92 -5.25 -2.51
N PRO A 152 -17.61 -6.40 -3.14
CA PRO A 152 -17.54 -7.67 -2.43
C PRO A 152 -16.38 -7.69 -1.43
N LEU A 153 -15.26 -7.01 -1.71
CA LEU A 153 -14.16 -6.86 -0.73
C LEU A 153 -14.63 -6.17 0.55
N ILE A 154 -15.26 -5.00 0.43
CA ILE A 154 -15.73 -4.24 1.60
C ILE A 154 -16.79 -5.04 2.36
N LEU A 155 -17.74 -5.64 1.66
CA LEU A 155 -18.78 -6.48 2.26
C LEU A 155 -18.18 -7.67 3.00
N LEU A 156 -17.25 -8.40 2.37
CA LEU A 156 -16.63 -9.59 2.94
C LEU A 156 -15.75 -9.23 4.15
N VAL A 157 -14.98 -8.15 4.08
CA VAL A 157 -14.20 -7.63 5.23
C VAL A 157 -15.13 -7.30 6.38
N LEU A 158 -16.20 -6.54 6.13
CA LEU A 158 -17.15 -6.11 7.15
C LEU A 158 -17.88 -7.30 7.78
N LEU A 159 -18.32 -8.26 6.96
CA LEU A 159 -18.95 -9.50 7.41
C LEU A 159 -17.95 -10.34 8.21
N CYS A 160 -16.72 -10.54 7.73
CA CYS A 160 -15.70 -11.30 8.43
C CYS A 160 -15.34 -10.64 9.77
N THR A 161 -15.14 -9.32 9.82
CA THR A 161 -14.81 -8.58 11.04
C THR A 161 -15.96 -8.58 12.05
N LEU A 162 -17.22 -8.42 11.62
CA LEU A 162 -18.38 -8.42 12.54
C LEU A 162 -18.79 -9.83 12.99
N TYR A 163 -18.73 -10.82 12.08
CA TYR A 163 -19.19 -12.18 12.34
C TYR A 163 -18.14 -13.02 13.07
N MET A 164 -16.86 -12.93 12.69
CA MET A 164 -15.76 -13.61 13.41
C MET A 164 -15.49 -13.00 14.79
N ARG A 165 -15.95 -11.78 15.06
CA ARG A 165 -15.95 -11.23 16.43
C ARG A 165 -16.87 -12.02 17.37
N LYS A 166 -17.93 -12.62 16.84
CA LYS A 166 -18.97 -13.32 17.62
C LYS A 166 -18.73 -14.83 17.73
N ILE A 167 -18.00 -15.42 16.77
CA ILE A 167 -17.78 -16.86 16.72
C ILE A 167 -16.42 -17.23 17.32
N SER A 168 -16.46 -17.68 18.58
CA SER A 168 -15.39 -18.44 19.21
C SER A 168 -15.51 -19.90 18.79
N LEU A 169 -14.89 -20.27 17.67
CA LEU A 169 -14.64 -21.68 17.33
C LEU A 169 -13.24 -22.02 17.84
N PHE A 170 -13.12 -23.06 18.67
CA PHE A 170 -11.86 -23.54 19.29
C PHE A 170 -11.27 -22.76 20.47
N GLY A 171 -12.01 -21.85 21.12
CA GLY A 171 -11.60 -21.28 22.41
C GLY A 171 -10.39 -20.34 22.38
N ASN A 172 -9.83 -20.03 21.21
CA ASN A 172 -8.71 -19.10 21.04
C ASN A 172 -9.12 -17.88 20.18
N HIS A 173 -8.90 -16.67 20.70
CA HIS A 173 -9.17 -15.38 20.04
C HIS A 173 -8.21 -15.03 18.88
N ILE A 174 -7.59 -16.03 18.26
CA ILE A 174 -6.56 -15.89 17.22
C ILE A 174 -7.14 -15.34 15.90
N PHE A 175 -8.44 -15.49 15.67
CA PHE A 175 -9.08 -15.18 14.38
C PHE A 175 -9.10 -13.70 13.99
N LEU A 176 -8.97 -12.77 14.93
CA LEU A 176 -9.06 -11.33 14.60
C LEU A 176 -7.90 -10.86 13.71
N VAL A 177 -6.70 -11.42 13.92
CA VAL A 177 -5.49 -11.11 13.13
C VAL A 177 -5.59 -11.71 11.72
N TYR A 178 -6.30 -12.83 11.57
CA TYR A 178 -6.42 -13.55 10.31
C TYR A 178 -7.60 -13.11 9.44
N ALA A 179 -8.59 -12.39 9.99
CA ALA A 179 -9.77 -11.95 9.26
C ALA A 179 -9.44 -11.10 8.02
N VAL A 180 -8.52 -10.14 8.18
CA VAL A 180 -8.12 -9.24 7.07
C VAL A 180 -7.38 -10.00 5.96
N PRO A 181 -6.29 -10.74 6.22
CA PRO A 181 -5.62 -11.52 5.18
C PRO A 181 -6.51 -12.57 4.50
N LEU A 182 -7.39 -13.23 5.27
CA LEU A 182 -8.31 -14.24 4.75
C LEU A 182 -9.34 -13.62 3.81
N SER A 183 -9.88 -12.44 4.15
CA SER A 183 -10.80 -11.72 3.27
C SER A 183 -10.15 -11.29 1.95
N VAL A 184 -8.90 -10.80 2.00
CA VAL A 184 -8.11 -10.45 0.81
C VAL A 184 -7.86 -11.68 -0.07
N ALA A 185 -7.52 -12.84 0.52
CA ALA A 185 -7.30 -14.07 -0.23
C ALA A 185 -8.57 -14.57 -0.94
N ILE A 186 -9.73 -14.51 -0.28
CA ILE A 186 -11.02 -14.89 -0.88
C ILE A 186 -11.37 -13.95 -2.02
N VAL A 187 -11.19 -12.65 -1.84
CA VAL A 187 -11.48 -11.66 -2.88
C VAL A 187 -10.54 -11.82 -4.07
N TRP A 188 -9.27 -12.10 -3.83
CA TRP A 188 -8.32 -12.40 -4.90
C TRP A 188 -8.77 -13.61 -5.72
N ALA A 189 -9.21 -14.69 -5.06
CA ALA A 189 -9.77 -15.85 -5.75
C ALA A 189 -11.04 -15.50 -6.55
N TYR A 190 -11.94 -14.71 -5.96
CA TYR A 190 -13.15 -14.23 -6.65
C TYR A 190 -12.81 -13.37 -7.88
N ALA A 191 -11.85 -12.45 -7.76
CA ALA A 191 -11.36 -11.64 -8.87
C ALA A 191 -10.75 -12.50 -9.98
N PHE A 192 -9.98 -13.53 -9.62
CA PHE A 192 -9.44 -14.50 -10.58
C PHE A 192 -10.54 -15.21 -11.37
N PHE A 193 -11.60 -15.66 -10.70
CA PHE A 193 -12.75 -16.29 -11.37
C PHE A 193 -13.52 -15.33 -12.28
N LEU A 194 -13.71 -14.06 -11.88
CA LEU A 194 -14.34 -13.04 -12.72
C LEU A 194 -13.53 -12.76 -14.01
N ILE A 195 -12.20 -12.73 -13.90
CA ILE A 195 -11.31 -12.53 -15.04
C ILE A 195 -11.32 -13.75 -15.96
N ALA A 196 -11.27 -14.96 -15.41
CA ALA A 196 -11.36 -16.20 -16.18
C ALA A 196 -12.73 -16.36 -16.89
N GLY A 197 -13.80 -15.85 -16.27
CA GLY A 197 -15.15 -15.79 -16.84
C GLY A 197 -15.33 -14.76 -17.97
N GLY A 198 -14.30 -13.96 -18.28
CA GLY A 198 -14.32 -13.03 -19.41
C GLY A 198 -14.99 -11.68 -19.13
N ALA A 199 -15.33 -11.35 -17.88
CA ALA A 199 -16.00 -10.09 -17.53
C ALA A 199 -15.19 -8.84 -17.92
N TYR A 200 -13.85 -8.96 -17.99
CA TYR A 200 -12.93 -7.89 -18.41
C TYR A 200 -12.29 -8.10 -19.78
N ASN A 201 -12.81 -9.06 -20.58
CA ASN A 201 -12.27 -9.37 -21.90
C ASN A 201 -13.26 -8.90 -22.98
N PHE A 202 -13.28 -7.60 -23.22
CA PHE A 202 -14.12 -7.03 -24.27
C PHE A 202 -13.54 -7.44 -25.63
N LYS A 203 -14.26 -8.32 -26.35
CA LYS A 203 -14.00 -8.61 -27.77
C LYS A 203 -13.94 -7.25 -28.48
N CYS A 204 -12.79 -6.92 -29.09
CA CYS A 204 -12.43 -5.66 -29.78
C CYS A 204 -11.60 -4.61 -29.00
N CYS A 205 -11.18 -4.83 -27.76
CA CYS A 205 -10.29 -3.92 -27.04
C CYS A 205 -9.00 -4.62 -26.58
N SER A 206 -7.83 -4.06 -26.89
CA SER A 206 -6.56 -4.55 -26.35
C SER A 206 -5.94 -3.52 -25.40
N SER A 207 -5.55 -3.96 -24.21
CA SER A 207 -4.95 -3.11 -23.16
C SER A 207 -3.54 -2.59 -23.51
N ASN A 208 -2.94 -3.09 -24.60
CA ASN A 208 -1.58 -2.72 -25.03
C ASN A 208 -1.53 -1.56 -26.02
N ILE A 209 -2.70 -1.02 -26.43
CA ILE A 209 -2.77 0.08 -27.39
C ILE A 209 -2.91 1.41 -26.61
N PRO A 210 -2.08 2.44 -26.89
CA PRO A 210 -2.20 3.75 -26.26
C PRO A 210 -3.55 4.39 -26.59
N SER A 211 -4.14 5.12 -25.65
CA SER A 211 -5.48 5.73 -25.73
C SER A 211 -5.71 6.57 -27.00
N SER A 212 -4.65 7.10 -27.60
CA SER A 212 -4.64 7.85 -28.86
C SER A 212 -5.01 7.02 -30.10
N ASN A 213 -4.74 5.71 -30.10
CA ASN A 213 -4.93 4.82 -31.27
C ASN A 213 -6.21 3.97 -31.19
N ILE A 214 -7.08 4.18 -30.18
CA ILE A 214 -8.36 3.48 -30.08
C ILE A 214 -9.41 4.17 -30.94
N LEU A 215 -9.84 3.48 -31.99
CA LEU A 215 -10.85 3.90 -32.98
C LEU A 215 -12.31 3.79 -32.49
N LEU A 216 -12.57 3.22 -31.30
CA LEU A 216 -13.93 2.94 -30.81
C LEU A 216 -14.21 3.63 -29.46
N ASP A 217 -15.17 4.56 -29.42
CA ASP A 217 -15.50 5.35 -28.22
C ASP A 217 -16.01 4.50 -27.04
N SER A 218 -16.68 3.37 -27.32
CA SER A 218 -17.13 2.41 -26.30
C SER A 218 -15.94 1.77 -25.55
N CYS A 219 -14.82 1.57 -26.25
CA CYS A 219 -13.59 0.99 -25.70
C CYS A 219 -12.85 1.99 -24.79
N ARG A 220 -12.88 3.28 -25.14
CA ARG A 220 -12.25 4.36 -24.37
C ARG A 220 -12.82 4.49 -22.96
N ARG A 221 -14.14 4.29 -22.78
CA ARG A 221 -14.80 4.33 -21.46
C ARG A 221 -14.42 3.17 -20.54
N HIS A 222 -14.16 1.99 -21.10
CA HIS A 222 -13.86 0.78 -20.33
C HIS A 222 -12.35 0.53 -20.17
N LEU A 223 -11.51 1.32 -20.83
CA LEU A 223 -10.05 1.16 -20.82
C LEU A 223 -9.41 1.46 -19.47
N GLU A 224 -9.88 2.50 -18.78
CA GLU A 224 -9.37 2.80 -17.44
C GLU A 224 -9.70 1.68 -16.45
N THR A 225 -10.93 1.13 -16.52
CA THR A 225 -11.34 -0.04 -15.74
C THR A 225 -10.53 -1.28 -16.11
N MET A 226 -10.30 -1.54 -17.40
CA MET A 226 -9.48 -2.68 -17.82
C MET A 226 -8.02 -2.56 -17.39
N ARG A 227 -7.44 -1.36 -17.34
CA ARG A 227 -6.04 -1.16 -16.96
C ARG A 227 -5.85 -1.17 -15.44
N ARG A 228 -6.76 -0.55 -14.68
CA ARG A 228 -6.66 -0.44 -13.21
C ARG A 228 -7.25 -1.64 -12.46
N CYS A 229 -8.22 -2.36 -13.04
CA CYS A 229 -8.95 -3.44 -12.34
C CYS A 229 -8.49 -4.85 -12.73
N ARG A 230 -7.61 -4.99 -13.73
CA ARG A 230 -7.10 -6.29 -14.15
C ARG A 230 -6.04 -6.78 -13.17
N THR A 231 -6.39 -7.79 -12.36
CA THR A 231 -5.49 -8.42 -11.37
C THR A 231 -4.68 -9.59 -11.95
N ASP A 232 -4.47 -9.59 -13.27
CA ASP A 232 -3.86 -10.71 -13.98
C ASP A 232 -2.36 -10.75 -13.71
N VAL A 233 -1.90 -11.81 -13.02
CA VAL A 233 -0.49 -12.01 -12.66
C VAL A 233 0.35 -12.38 -13.89
N SER A 234 -0.27 -12.71 -15.03
CA SER A 234 0.45 -13.18 -16.22
C SER A 234 1.44 -12.17 -16.78
N THR A 235 1.16 -10.86 -16.69
CA THR A 235 2.11 -9.82 -17.08
C THR A 235 3.28 -9.76 -16.11
N ALA A 236 3.00 -9.75 -14.79
CA ALA A 236 4.04 -9.76 -13.75
C ALA A 236 4.94 -10.99 -13.84
N TRP A 237 4.36 -12.17 -14.13
CA TRP A 237 5.08 -13.43 -14.29
C TRP A 237 5.96 -13.45 -15.54
N LYS A 238 5.54 -12.76 -16.62
CA LYS A 238 6.34 -12.64 -17.86
C LYS A 238 7.42 -11.56 -17.75
N THR A 239 7.21 -10.53 -16.94
CA THR A 239 8.19 -9.45 -16.74
C THR A 239 9.23 -9.81 -15.69
N THR A 240 8.95 -10.73 -14.77
CA THR A 240 9.94 -11.19 -13.77
C THR A 240 11.19 -11.78 -14.42
N ALA A 241 12.34 -11.20 -14.10
CA ALA A 241 13.65 -11.61 -14.62
C ALA A 241 13.99 -13.10 -14.36
N TRP A 242 13.43 -13.68 -13.29
CA TRP A 242 13.61 -15.09 -12.93
C TRP A 242 12.94 -16.09 -13.87
N VAL A 243 11.88 -15.69 -14.59
CA VAL A 243 11.13 -16.57 -15.51
C VAL A 243 11.66 -16.45 -16.95
N ARG A 244 12.53 -15.47 -17.21
CA ARG A 244 13.13 -15.23 -18.54
C ARG A 244 14.38 -16.09 -18.81
N VAL A 245 14.63 -17.10 -17.98
CA VAL A 245 15.74 -18.07 -18.12
C VAL A 245 15.23 -19.37 -18.73
#